data_AF-A0A8H7F499-F1
#
_entry.id   AF-A0A8H7F499-F1
#
_cell.length_a   1.000
_cell.length_b   1.000
_cell.length_c   1.000
_cell.angle_alpha   90.00
_cell.angle_beta   90.00
_cell.angle_gamma   90.00
#
_symmetry.space_group_name_H-M   'P 1'
#
loop_
_entity.id
_entity.type
_entity.pdbx_description
1 polymer ?
#
loop_
_entity_poly.entity_id
_entity_poly.type
_entity_poly.pdbx_seq_one_letter_code
_entity_poly.pdbx_strand_id
1 'polypeptide(L)'
;MVSFVNLAFVGLALIAGVHADHQFTLKNNCGSNIQPVIANVNCGYSPRCDTPGSGGVPNPAISYNGPQPGNLGPGASQTLNINRQWNGRIFAQNGACGPKGESCTQTEFNLDTGNNFTPQAYDISNIQGFTQSIAVGVNGCETVTCRDVGCPCRQAYPPGDLSGCGNDSPYHGSLAMDLCGGVCVVQRLRLPEAPSH
;
A
#
# COMPACT_ATOMS: atom_id res chain seq x y z
N MET A 1 19.02 48.10 45.85
CA MET A 1 19.15 46.88 45.04
C MET A 1 17.79 46.21 45.00
N VAL A 2 17.06 46.34 43.88
CA VAL A 2 15.78 45.64 43.69
C VAL A 2 15.96 44.77 42.46
N SER A 3 16.03 43.46 42.68
CA SER A 3 16.27 42.46 41.65
C SER A 3 14.93 42.06 41.05
N PHE A 4 14.66 42.46 39.81
CA PHE A 4 13.50 42.01 39.06
C PHE A 4 13.84 40.66 38.41
N VAL A 5 13.29 39.58 38.98
CA VAL A 5 13.35 38.24 38.42
C VAL A 5 12.36 38.17 37.26
N ASN A 6 12.85 38.16 36.03
CA ASN A 6 12.06 37.87 34.84
C ASN A 6 11.66 36.38 34.86
N LEU A 7 10.41 36.07 35.19
CA LEU A 7 9.81 34.78 34.87
C LEU A 7 9.55 34.71 33.36
N ALA A 8 10.46 34.11 32.61
CA ALA A 8 10.20 33.68 31.25
C ALA A 8 9.36 32.40 31.30
N PHE A 9 8.06 32.51 31.02
CA PHE A 9 7.20 31.37 30.70
C PHE A 9 7.65 30.80 29.35
N VAL A 10 8.40 29.70 29.36
CA VAL A 10 8.68 28.91 28.16
C VAL A 10 7.43 28.07 27.88
N GLY A 11 6.55 28.59 27.03
CA GLY A 11 5.41 27.84 26.51
C GLY A 11 5.91 26.71 25.60
N LEU A 12 5.79 25.48 26.07
CA LEU A 12 6.04 24.28 25.27
C LEU A 12 4.91 24.17 24.23
N ALA A 13 5.17 24.60 23.00
CA ALA A 13 4.25 24.40 21.89
C ALA A 13 4.23 22.90 21.54
N LEU A 14 3.17 22.20 21.95
CA LEU A 14 2.84 20.87 21.44
C LEU A 14 2.47 21.04 19.96
N ILE A 15 3.43 20.75 19.08
CA ILE A 15 3.17 20.61 17.64
C ILE A 15 2.31 19.35 17.51
N ALA A 16 0.98 19.51 17.52
CA ALA A 16 0.08 18.47 17.07
C ALA A 16 0.37 18.24 15.59
N GLY A 17 1.13 17.18 15.28
CA GLY A 17 1.41 16.78 13.92
C GLY A 17 0.10 16.52 13.20
N VAL A 18 -0.25 17.38 12.26
CA VAL A 18 -1.32 17.10 11.31
C VAL A 18 -0.74 16.04 10.36
N HIS A 19 -0.92 14.78 10.71
CA HIS A 19 -0.49 13.68 9.84
C HIS A 19 -1.33 13.74 8.56
N ALA A 20 -0.67 14.01 7.44
CA ALA A 20 -1.31 14.12 6.14
C ALA A 20 -1.67 12.73 5.59
N ASP A 21 -2.68 12.69 4.72
CA ASP A 21 -2.98 11.52 3.89
C ASP A 21 -1.81 11.22 2.93
N HIS A 22 -1.73 9.97 2.49
CA HIS A 22 -0.67 9.52 1.61
C HIS A 22 -0.98 9.86 0.16
N GLN A 23 0.01 10.40 -0.54
CA GLN A 23 -0.05 10.55 -1.98
C GLN A 23 0.34 9.22 -2.65
N PHE A 24 -0.58 8.66 -3.41
CA PHE A 24 -0.37 7.48 -4.25
C PHE A 24 -0.28 7.88 -5.71
N THR A 25 0.83 7.54 -6.37
CA THR A 25 0.96 7.69 -7.83
C THR A 25 0.90 6.32 -8.50
N LEU A 26 -0.18 6.09 -9.24
CA LEU A 26 -0.38 4.90 -10.06
C LEU A 26 0.19 5.16 -11.45
N LYS A 27 1.11 4.33 -11.91
CA LYS A 27 1.76 4.50 -13.21
C LYS A 27 1.64 3.24 -14.06
N ASN A 28 1.12 3.41 -15.27
CA ASN A 28 1.11 2.34 -16.27
C ASN A 28 2.37 2.42 -17.13
N ASN A 29 3.19 1.39 -17.10
CA ASN A 29 4.32 1.21 -18.01
C ASN A 29 4.15 -0.04 -18.90
N CYS A 30 2.97 -0.63 -18.95
CA CYS A 30 2.61 -1.65 -19.92
C CYS A 30 2.41 -1.01 -21.31
N GLY A 31 2.57 -1.82 -22.37
CA GLY A 31 2.26 -1.41 -23.74
C GLY A 31 0.76 -1.33 -24.05
N SER A 32 -0.09 -1.73 -23.10
CA SER A 32 -1.55 -1.71 -23.20
C SER A 32 -2.17 -0.87 -22.09
N ASN A 33 -3.45 -0.51 -22.25
CA ASN A 33 -4.22 0.11 -21.18
C ASN A 33 -4.32 -0.82 -19.96
N ILE A 34 -4.40 -0.23 -18.78
CA ILE A 34 -4.73 -0.91 -17.53
C ILE A 34 -5.87 -0.18 -16.83
N GLN A 35 -6.65 -0.92 -16.04
CA GLN A 35 -7.67 -0.36 -15.15
C GLN A 35 -7.25 -0.64 -13.70
N PRO A 36 -6.52 0.29 -13.04
CA PRO A 36 -6.21 0.14 -11.63
C PRO A 36 -7.50 0.22 -10.80
N VAL A 37 -7.54 -0.50 -9.70
CA VAL A 37 -8.65 -0.52 -8.74
C VAL A 37 -8.06 -0.38 -7.34
N ILE A 38 -8.63 0.53 -6.55
CA ILE A 38 -8.36 0.67 -5.12
C ILE A 38 -9.50 -0.01 -4.37
N ALA A 39 -9.22 -1.12 -3.69
CA ALA A 39 -10.22 -1.92 -3.01
C ALA A 39 -10.03 -1.90 -1.49
N ASN A 40 -11.07 -1.47 -0.77
CA ASN A 40 -11.12 -1.60 0.69
C ASN A 40 -11.26 -3.06 1.06
N VAL A 41 -10.48 -3.54 2.03
CA VAL A 41 -10.53 -4.92 2.50
C VAL A 41 -11.01 -5.07 3.95
N ASN A 42 -11.55 -3.97 4.48
CA ASN A 42 -12.19 -3.91 5.79
C ASN A 42 -13.32 -4.95 5.88
N CYS A 43 -13.49 -5.56 7.06
CA CYS A 43 -14.51 -6.58 7.33
C CYS A 43 -14.51 -7.74 6.31
N GLY A 44 -13.38 -8.41 6.13
CA GLY A 44 -13.24 -9.52 5.17
C GLY A 44 -11.85 -10.13 5.19
N TYR A 45 -10.95 -9.62 4.34
CA TYR A 45 -9.53 -9.97 4.40
C TYR A 45 -8.81 -9.26 5.55
N SER A 46 -9.44 -8.25 6.15
CA SER A 46 -9.02 -7.68 7.42
C SER A 46 -10.09 -7.88 8.49
N PRO A 47 -9.70 -8.21 9.73
CA PRO A 47 -10.61 -8.15 10.87
C PRO A 47 -11.01 -6.71 11.21
N ARG A 48 -10.31 -5.69 10.70
CA ARG A 48 -10.63 -4.28 10.94
C ARG A 48 -11.86 -3.87 10.15
N CYS A 49 -12.82 -3.32 10.86
CA CYS A 49 -14.05 -2.81 10.31
C CYS A 49 -14.13 -1.29 10.47
N ASP A 50 -15.09 -0.64 9.79
CA ASP A 50 -15.23 0.82 9.82
C ASP A 50 -15.73 1.38 11.17
N THR A 51 -16.04 0.50 12.15
CA THR A 51 -16.50 0.88 13.50
C THR A 51 -15.43 0.54 14.55
N PRO A 52 -15.08 1.44 15.49
CA PRO A 52 -14.17 1.12 16.59
C PRO A 52 -14.64 -0.11 17.38
N GLY A 53 -13.73 -1.05 17.65
CA GLY A 53 -14.00 -2.27 18.42
C GLY A 53 -14.71 -3.40 17.65
N SER A 54 -15.17 -3.18 16.41
CA SER A 54 -15.69 -4.27 15.59
C SER A 54 -14.55 -5.07 14.96
N GLY A 55 -14.70 -6.41 15.02
CA GLY A 55 -13.68 -7.36 14.58
C GLY A 55 -12.47 -7.53 15.52
N GLY A 56 -12.57 -7.07 16.78
CA GLY A 56 -11.63 -7.43 17.85
C GLY A 56 -10.31 -6.65 17.86
N VAL A 57 -10.24 -5.54 17.13
CA VAL A 57 -9.05 -4.69 16.98
C VAL A 57 -9.32 -3.26 17.49
N PRO A 58 -8.36 -2.59 18.13
CA PRO A 58 -8.62 -1.32 18.84
C PRO A 58 -8.98 -0.15 17.92
N ASN A 59 -8.40 -0.13 16.70
CA ASN A 59 -8.55 0.97 15.75
C ASN A 59 -9.24 0.47 14.47
N PRO A 60 -10.28 1.16 13.99
CA PRO A 60 -10.88 0.88 12.69
C PRO A 60 -9.93 1.30 11.56
N ALA A 61 -9.95 0.57 10.46
CA ALA A 61 -9.36 1.05 9.20
C ALA A 61 -10.37 1.99 8.52
N ILE A 62 -9.88 3.07 7.90
CA ILE A 62 -10.74 4.02 7.18
C ILE A 62 -10.83 3.58 5.72
N SER A 63 -12.03 3.25 5.27
CA SER A 63 -12.31 2.94 3.87
C SER A 63 -11.96 4.11 2.92
N TYR A 64 -11.31 3.82 1.80
CA TYR A 64 -11.15 4.75 0.69
C TYR A 64 -12.51 4.99 0.02
N ASN A 65 -12.95 6.25 0.04
CA ASN A 65 -14.21 6.71 -0.57
C ASN A 65 -13.98 7.73 -1.69
N GLY A 66 -12.72 7.93 -2.10
CA GLY A 66 -12.36 8.80 -3.21
C GLY A 66 -12.73 8.20 -4.58
N PRO A 67 -12.56 8.97 -5.66
CA PRO A 67 -12.79 8.46 -7.01
C PRO A 67 -11.85 7.29 -7.33
N GLN A 68 -12.37 6.25 -7.97
CA GLN A 68 -11.50 5.19 -8.48
C GLN A 68 -10.56 5.74 -9.57
N PRO A 69 -9.37 5.14 -9.75
CA PRO A 69 -8.49 5.47 -10.85
C PRO A 69 -9.20 5.31 -12.20
N GLY A 70 -8.92 6.21 -13.14
CA GLY A 70 -9.37 6.04 -14.52
C GLY A 70 -8.56 4.95 -15.23
N ASN A 71 -8.99 4.59 -16.44
CA ASN A 71 -8.18 3.78 -17.34
C ASN A 71 -6.86 4.52 -17.64
N LEU A 72 -5.73 3.85 -17.39
CA LEU A 72 -4.40 4.41 -17.68
C LEU A 72 -3.88 3.83 -18.97
N GLY A 73 -3.68 4.67 -19.98
CA GLY A 73 -2.98 4.30 -21.21
C GLY A 73 -1.48 4.06 -20.98
N PRO A 74 -0.75 3.54 -21.98
CA PRO A 74 0.70 3.34 -21.89
C PRO A 74 1.45 4.61 -21.48
N GLY A 75 2.30 4.52 -20.46
CA GLY A 75 3.08 5.64 -19.93
C GLY A 75 2.30 6.61 -19.03
N ALA A 76 0.97 6.51 -19.00
CA ALA A 76 0.13 7.41 -18.20
C ALA A 76 0.34 7.19 -16.70
N SER A 77 0.09 8.24 -15.92
CA SER A 77 0.11 8.19 -14.46
C SER A 77 -1.08 8.97 -13.90
N GLN A 78 -1.55 8.57 -12.73
CA GLN A 78 -2.57 9.28 -11.97
C GLN A 78 -2.17 9.30 -10.50
N THR A 79 -2.33 10.47 -9.88
CA THR A 79 -2.06 10.67 -8.47
C THR A 79 -3.36 10.84 -7.70
N LEU A 80 -3.47 10.16 -6.56
CA LEU A 80 -4.62 10.15 -5.67
C LEU A 80 -4.15 10.27 -4.22
N ASN A 81 -5.00 10.81 -3.35
CA ASN A 81 -4.74 10.82 -1.91
C ASN A 81 -5.49 9.66 -1.26
N ILE A 82 -4.78 8.83 -0.50
CA ILE A 82 -5.34 7.70 0.24
C ILE A 82 -5.14 7.97 1.72
N ASN A 83 -6.18 7.69 2.50
CA ASN A 83 -6.18 7.98 3.91
C ASN A 83 -5.02 7.26 4.63
N ARG A 84 -4.36 7.96 5.56
CA ARG A 84 -3.26 7.38 6.34
C ARG A 84 -3.66 6.21 7.24
N GLN A 85 -4.94 5.97 7.46
CA GLN A 85 -5.49 4.83 8.19
C GLN A 85 -6.18 3.82 7.26
N TRP A 86 -5.87 3.88 5.96
CA TRP A 86 -6.44 2.96 5.00
C TRP A 86 -5.80 1.58 5.11
N ASN A 87 -6.65 0.57 4.96
CA ASN A 87 -6.23 -0.80 4.74
C ASN A 87 -6.92 -1.33 3.48
N GLY A 88 -6.14 -1.83 2.54
CA GLY A 88 -6.70 -2.25 1.29
C GLY A 88 -5.69 -2.76 0.29
N ARG A 89 -6.19 -2.93 -0.93
CA ARG A 89 -5.44 -3.50 -2.04
C ARG A 89 -5.48 -2.58 -3.25
N ILE A 90 -4.41 -2.59 -4.01
CA ILE A 90 -4.36 -2.01 -5.35
C ILE A 90 -3.94 -3.09 -6.33
N PHE A 91 -4.71 -3.24 -7.40
CA PHE A 91 -4.45 -4.19 -8.49
C PHE A 91 -4.92 -3.58 -9.82
N ALA A 92 -4.53 -4.13 -10.97
CA ALA A 92 -5.25 -3.83 -12.20
C ALA A 92 -6.21 -4.93 -12.59
N GLN A 93 -7.44 -4.51 -12.82
CA GLN A 93 -8.52 -5.33 -13.30
C GLN A 93 -8.28 -5.73 -14.76
N ASN A 94 -8.49 -7.00 -15.06
CA ASN A 94 -8.40 -7.59 -16.40
C ASN A 94 -9.70 -8.29 -16.85
N GLY A 95 -10.78 -8.17 -16.06
CA GLY A 95 -12.07 -8.82 -16.27
C GLY A 95 -12.23 -10.16 -15.53
N ALA A 96 -11.12 -10.76 -15.07
CA ALA A 96 -11.11 -12.01 -14.32
C ALA A 96 -10.73 -11.83 -12.84
N CYS A 97 -10.22 -10.65 -12.44
CA CYS A 97 -9.94 -10.38 -11.04
C CYS A 97 -11.25 -10.31 -10.25
N GLY A 98 -11.26 -10.92 -9.07
CA GLY A 98 -12.32 -10.73 -8.09
C GLY A 98 -12.44 -9.26 -7.63
N PRO A 99 -13.52 -8.92 -6.91
CA PRO A 99 -13.83 -7.56 -6.51
C PRO A 99 -12.76 -6.93 -5.59
N LYS A 100 -11.93 -7.75 -4.94
CA LYS A 100 -10.83 -7.31 -4.06
C LYS A 100 -9.45 -7.73 -4.58
N GLY A 101 -9.35 -8.07 -5.87
CA GLY A 101 -8.10 -8.44 -6.52
C GLY A 101 -7.80 -9.93 -6.52
N GLU A 102 -8.73 -10.78 -6.07
CA GLU A 102 -8.57 -12.24 -6.15
C GLU A 102 -8.25 -12.68 -7.59
N SER A 103 -7.44 -13.72 -7.76
CA SER A 103 -6.98 -14.19 -9.08
C SER A 103 -6.02 -13.24 -9.81
N CYS A 104 -5.57 -12.16 -9.17
CA CYS A 104 -4.68 -11.16 -9.77
C CYS A 104 -3.48 -10.83 -8.90
N THR A 105 -2.42 -10.32 -9.56
CA THR A 105 -1.30 -9.72 -8.84
C THR A 105 -1.80 -8.49 -8.09
N GLN A 106 -1.59 -8.46 -6.78
CA GLN A 106 -2.08 -7.41 -5.91
C GLN A 106 -0.94 -6.79 -5.10
N THR A 107 -1.16 -5.55 -4.71
CA THR A 107 -0.38 -4.88 -3.67
C THR A 107 -1.30 -4.69 -2.48
N GLU A 108 -0.82 -5.03 -1.28
CA GLU A 108 -1.58 -4.92 -0.04
C GLU A 108 -0.97 -3.81 0.81
N PHE A 109 -1.82 -2.98 1.42
CA PHE A 109 -1.42 -1.81 2.19
C PHE A 109 -2.11 -1.81 3.53
N ASN A 110 -1.31 -1.62 4.58
CA ASN A 110 -1.75 -1.51 5.96
C ASN A 110 -1.22 -0.20 6.55
N LEU A 111 -1.99 0.89 6.44
CA LEU A 111 -1.51 2.24 6.76
C LEU A 111 -1.90 2.69 8.18
N ASP A 112 -2.97 2.12 8.75
CA ASP A 112 -3.51 2.47 10.07
C ASP A 112 -2.67 1.99 11.26
N THR A 113 -1.61 1.24 11.02
CA THR A 113 -0.72 0.82 12.09
C THR A 113 0.24 1.93 12.52
N GLY A 114 0.54 2.94 11.70
CA GLY A 114 1.65 3.91 11.85
C GLY A 114 1.75 4.70 13.17
N ASN A 115 2.24 4.07 14.24
CA ASN A 115 2.85 4.75 15.38
C ASN A 115 4.25 4.18 15.62
N ASN A 116 5.05 4.79 16.51
CA ASN A 116 6.43 4.37 16.76
C ASN A 116 6.60 2.89 17.18
N PHE A 117 5.51 2.22 17.55
CA PHE A 117 5.45 0.84 18.02
C PHE A 117 4.74 -0.11 17.03
N THR A 118 4.04 0.40 16.02
CA THR A 118 3.38 -0.39 14.95
C THR A 118 3.64 0.28 13.60
N PRO A 119 4.53 -0.25 12.74
CA PRO A 119 4.86 0.40 11.48
C PRO A 119 3.73 0.31 10.45
N GLN A 120 3.58 1.33 9.57
CA GLN A 120 2.77 1.16 8.36
C GLN A 120 3.50 0.20 7.41
N ALA A 121 2.75 -0.53 6.60
CA ALA A 121 3.32 -1.59 5.79
C ALA A 121 2.67 -1.72 4.41
N TYR A 122 3.44 -2.28 3.49
CA TYR A 122 2.98 -2.74 2.20
C TYR A 122 3.68 -4.02 1.78
N ASP A 123 3.06 -4.76 0.88
CA ASP A 123 3.65 -5.90 0.21
C ASP A 123 3.06 -6.10 -1.19
N ILE A 124 3.76 -6.89 -2.01
CA ILE A 124 3.19 -7.48 -3.23
C ILE A 124 2.79 -8.89 -2.86
N SER A 125 1.59 -9.31 -3.28
CA SER A 125 1.06 -10.63 -2.97
C SER A 125 0.55 -11.28 -4.23
N ASN A 126 1.06 -12.48 -4.52
CA ASN A 126 0.56 -13.34 -5.59
C ASN A 126 -0.18 -14.56 -5.03
N ILE A 127 -0.42 -14.62 -3.71
CA ILE A 127 -1.09 -15.74 -3.03
C ILE A 127 -2.36 -16.16 -3.78
N GLN A 128 -3.14 -15.17 -4.21
CA GLN A 128 -4.42 -15.39 -4.87
C GLN A 128 -4.32 -15.44 -6.40
N GLY A 129 -3.17 -15.14 -7.00
CA GLY A 129 -2.94 -15.20 -8.45
C GLY A 129 -1.82 -14.28 -8.93
N PHE A 130 -1.35 -14.50 -10.16
CA PHE A 130 -0.42 -13.62 -10.85
C PHE A 130 -0.97 -13.26 -12.23
N THR A 131 -1.07 -11.97 -12.55
CA THR A 131 -1.59 -11.49 -13.83
C THR A 131 -0.66 -10.53 -14.55
N GLN A 132 0.21 -9.85 -13.82
CA GLN A 132 1.15 -8.89 -14.37
C GLN A 132 2.27 -8.58 -13.39
N SER A 133 3.39 -8.13 -13.92
CA SER A 133 4.45 -7.56 -13.12
C SER A 133 4.00 -6.26 -12.45
N ILE A 134 4.43 -6.05 -11.21
CA ILE A 134 4.11 -4.84 -10.43
C ILE A 134 5.30 -4.44 -9.56
N ALA A 135 5.39 -3.16 -9.24
CA ALA A 135 6.35 -2.60 -8.33
C ALA A 135 5.69 -1.57 -7.41
N VAL A 136 6.22 -1.49 -6.19
CA VAL A 136 5.87 -0.47 -5.20
C VAL A 136 7.15 0.24 -4.81
N GLY A 137 7.23 1.53 -5.13
CA GLY A 137 8.26 2.42 -4.63
C GLY A 137 7.68 3.33 -3.56
N VAL A 138 8.45 3.63 -2.51
CA VAL A 138 8.08 4.61 -1.48
C VAL A 138 9.24 5.60 -1.39
N ASN A 139 8.98 6.91 -1.38
CA ASN A 139 10.07 7.88 -1.53
C ASN A 139 11.01 7.84 -0.33
N GLY A 140 12.28 7.48 -0.54
CA GLY A 140 13.26 7.31 0.54
C GLY A 140 13.44 5.87 1.00
N CYS A 141 12.70 4.93 0.40
CA CYS A 141 12.71 3.50 0.70
C CYS A 141 13.01 2.68 -0.58
N GLU A 142 13.33 1.39 -0.42
CA GLU A 142 13.60 0.50 -1.56
C GLU A 142 12.34 0.27 -2.41
N THR A 143 12.53 0.22 -3.74
CA THR A 143 11.46 -0.20 -4.65
C THR A 143 11.37 -1.71 -4.70
N VAL A 144 10.24 -2.25 -4.27
CA VAL A 144 9.94 -3.68 -4.35
C VAL A 144 9.34 -3.96 -5.71
N THR A 145 9.78 -5.01 -6.39
CA THR A 145 9.30 -5.35 -7.74
C THR A 145 9.15 -6.86 -7.87
N CYS A 146 7.98 -7.30 -8.32
CA CYS A 146 7.74 -8.68 -8.76
C CYS A 146 7.52 -8.68 -10.27
N ARG A 147 8.38 -9.37 -11.02
CA ARG A 147 8.36 -9.37 -12.50
C ARG A 147 7.62 -10.55 -13.11
N ASP A 148 7.55 -11.66 -12.41
CA ASP A 148 6.93 -12.89 -12.89
C ASP A 148 6.37 -13.68 -11.70
N VAL A 149 5.63 -14.75 -12.01
CA VAL A 149 4.96 -15.60 -11.02
C VAL A 149 5.93 -16.26 -10.02
N GLY A 150 7.21 -16.40 -10.38
CA GLY A 150 8.27 -17.01 -9.57
C GLY A 150 9.12 -15.98 -8.82
N CYS A 151 8.64 -14.73 -8.67
CA CYS A 151 9.39 -13.73 -7.91
C CYS A 151 9.65 -14.22 -6.47
N PRO A 152 10.89 -14.03 -5.97
CA PRO A 152 11.29 -14.54 -4.66
C PRO A 152 10.45 -13.95 -3.55
N CYS A 153 10.35 -14.68 -2.44
CA CYS A 153 9.59 -14.30 -1.25
C CYS A 153 9.87 -12.89 -0.74
N ARG A 154 11.11 -12.39 -0.82
CA ARG A 154 11.45 -10.99 -0.46
C ARG A 154 10.74 -9.91 -1.30
N GLN A 155 10.21 -10.30 -2.47
CA GLN A 155 9.57 -9.40 -3.44
C GLN A 155 8.06 -9.58 -3.48
N ALA A 156 7.55 -10.81 -3.39
CA ALA A 156 6.12 -11.05 -3.24
C ALA A 156 5.82 -12.39 -2.57
N TYR A 157 4.64 -12.51 -1.99
CA TYR A 157 4.15 -13.80 -1.50
C TYR A 157 3.83 -14.71 -2.69
N PRO A 158 4.28 -15.98 -2.69
CA PRO A 158 4.12 -16.87 -3.83
C PRO A 158 2.67 -17.36 -3.99
N PRO A 159 2.28 -17.77 -5.21
CA PRO A 159 0.94 -18.29 -5.45
C PRO A 159 0.58 -19.50 -4.59
N GLY A 160 -0.62 -19.47 -4.00
CA GLY A 160 -1.16 -20.55 -3.18
C GLY A 160 -0.55 -20.68 -1.78
N ASP A 161 0.46 -19.89 -1.42
CA ASP A 161 1.11 -19.99 -0.13
C ASP A 161 0.42 -19.13 0.94
N LEU A 162 -0.58 -19.74 1.58
CA LEU A 162 -1.29 -19.14 2.72
C LEU A 162 -0.47 -19.19 4.03
N SER A 163 0.64 -19.93 4.06
CA SER A 163 1.52 -19.99 5.23
C SER A 163 2.48 -18.80 5.30
N GLY A 164 2.70 -18.15 4.16
CA GLY A 164 3.53 -16.97 4.02
C GLY A 164 5.02 -17.29 3.92
N CYS A 165 5.82 -16.25 3.69
CA CYS A 165 7.24 -16.36 3.39
C CYS A 165 8.18 -16.46 4.61
N GLY A 166 7.66 -16.79 5.81
CA GLY A 166 8.45 -16.87 7.04
C GLY A 166 9.31 -15.63 7.29
N ASN A 167 10.62 -15.81 7.50
CA ASN A 167 11.58 -14.72 7.71
C ASN A 167 11.95 -13.97 6.43
N ASP A 168 11.64 -14.50 5.25
CA ASP A 168 11.87 -13.88 3.94
C ASP A 168 10.63 -13.13 3.46
N SER A 169 9.79 -12.68 4.39
CA SER A 169 8.53 -12.04 4.07
C SER A 169 8.70 -10.81 3.17
N PRO A 170 7.87 -10.64 2.12
CA PRO A 170 7.80 -9.40 1.35
C PRO A 170 7.09 -8.29 2.15
N TYR A 171 6.83 -8.51 3.43
CA TYR A 171 6.31 -7.49 4.33
C TYR A 171 7.35 -6.38 4.51
N HIS A 172 7.11 -5.24 3.88
CA HIS A 172 7.92 -4.04 4.06
C HIS A 172 7.23 -3.13 5.08
N GLY A 173 7.32 -3.55 6.35
CA GLY A 173 6.88 -2.74 7.48
C GLY A 173 7.95 -1.73 7.86
N SER A 174 7.57 -0.48 8.05
CA SER A 174 8.52 0.49 8.56
C SER A 174 7.88 1.66 9.36
N LEU A 175 8.62 2.14 10.38
CA LEU A 175 8.66 3.57 10.75
C LEU A 175 8.92 4.45 9.51
N ALA A 176 9.51 3.83 8.49
CA ALA A 176 9.87 4.42 7.23
C ALA A 176 8.69 4.73 6.32
N MET A 177 7.43 4.32 6.50
CA MET A 177 6.35 4.97 5.73
C MET A 177 6.00 6.36 6.29
N ASP A 178 6.29 6.61 7.58
CA ASP A 178 6.23 7.95 8.19
C ASP A 178 7.50 8.77 7.90
N LEU A 179 8.67 8.13 7.69
CA LEU A 179 9.93 8.81 7.28
C LEU A 179 10.10 8.91 5.74
N CYS A 180 9.50 7.99 4.98
CA CYS A 180 9.50 7.88 3.52
C CYS A 180 8.11 8.31 3.03
N GLY A 181 7.93 9.61 2.73
CA GLY A 181 6.63 10.15 2.32
C GLY A 181 6.20 9.70 0.92
N GLY A 182 4.96 9.23 0.75
CA GLY A 182 4.34 9.01 -0.55
C GLY A 182 4.70 7.68 -1.22
N VAL A 183 3.69 7.04 -1.82
CA VAL A 183 3.77 5.71 -2.45
C VAL A 183 3.59 5.84 -3.96
N CYS A 184 4.48 5.23 -4.74
CA CYS A 184 4.35 5.08 -6.18
C CYS A 184 4.11 3.59 -6.51
N VAL A 185 2.90 3.26 -6.96
CA VAL A 185 2.61 1.92 -7.48
C VAL A 185 2.85 1.96 -8.98
N VAL A 186 3.91 1.28 -9.38
CA VAL A 186 4.36 1.21 -10.77
C VAL A 186 4.01 -0.16 -11.33
N GLN A 187 3.05 -0.21 -12.23
CA GLN A 187 2.70 -1.44 -12.93
C GLN A 187 3.53 -1.49 -14.22
N ARG A 188 4.54 -2.38 -14.31
CA ARG A 188 5.52 -2.39 -15.42
C ARG A 188 5.54 -3.71 -16.21
N LEU A 189 5.15 -3.62 -17.49
CA LEU A 189 5.53 -4.46 -18.65
C LEU A 189 4.96 -5.91 -18.72
N ARG A 190 4.04 -6.15 -19.68
CA ARG A 190 3.91 -7.46 -20.37
C ARG A 190 5.12 -7.59 -21.33
N LEU A 191 5.80 -8.72 -21.59
CA LEU A 191 5.56 -10.18 -21.49
C LEU A 191 6.93 -10.93 -21.31
N PRO A 192 6.95 -12.25 -21.04
CA PRO A 192 7.59 -13.15 -21.99
C PRO A 192 6.51 -13.81 -22.84
N GLU A 193 6.76 -13.86 -24.13
CA GLU A 193 5.95 -14.57 -25.11
C GLU A 193 5.65 -15.99 -24.60
N ALA A 194 4.49 -16.52 -24.97
CA ALA A 194 4.20 -17.94 -24.79
C ALA A 194 5.39 -18.76 -25.33
N PRO A 195 5.84 -19.83 -24.65
CA PRO A 195 6.54 -20.86 -25.39
C PRO A 195 5.53 -21.44 -26.38
N SER A 196 5.72 -21.10 -27.66
CA SER A 196 5.32 -21.99 -28.73
C SER A 196 6.02 -23.34 -28.51
N HIS A 197 5.21 -24.40 -28.58
CA HIS A 197 5.48 -25.85 -28.53
C HIS A 197 5.03 -26.56 -27.25
#